data_AF-A0AA97HD87-F1
#
_entry.id   AF-A0AA97HD87-F1
#
_cell.length_a   1.000
_cell.length_b   1.000
_cell.length_c   1.000
_cell.angle_alpha   90.00
_cell.angle_beta   90.00
_cell.angle_gamma   90.00
#
_symmetry.space_group_name_H-M   'P 1'
#
loop_
_entity.id
_entity.type
_entity.pdbx_description
1 polymer ?
#
loop_
_entity_poly.entity_id
_entity_poly.type
_entity_poly.pdbx_seq_one_letter_code
_entity_poly.pdbx_strand_id
1 'polypeptide(L)'
;MTVRFVEGEYRRKRLADRYPEGVFVDVGFCKLDPILNGEVSGLSLSKDYGLRDDLPTILYAPTFYPSSIERFPSKWPSEFQDYNIIIKPHYFSLSKKTYRKQRVLLNKWSKYDNVYLAKTEDYSLLPFFQVSDVLISDASSSLFEFALLNKPVVWCDFLKLRWNYRGIFSYKFKRRMDQDYGVYANVAVHAEKYQDLKSIVDSQLKNPKELEAIRLELAEQLAGKTDGLASKRIVEYLTQNM
;
A
#
# COMPACT_ATOMS: atom_id res chain seq x y z
N MET A 1 7.25 32.58 7.42
CA MET A 1 5.84 32.13 7.38
C MET A 1 5.82 30.61 7.26
N THR A 2 4.93 29.88 7.93
CA THR A 2 4.83 28.41 7.82
C THR A 2 3.76 28.05 6.79
N VAL A 3 4.11 27.22 5.81
CA VAL A 3 3.20 26.70 4.79
C VAL A 3 3.04 25.19 4.94
N ARG A 4 1.84 24.68 4.66
CA ARG A 4 1.59 23.24 4.53
C ARG A 4 1.09 22.93 3.12
N PHE A 5 1.87 22.16 2.39
CA PHE A 5 1.44 21.56 1.13
C PHE A 5 0.44 20.43 1.41
N VAL A 6 -0.60 20.35 0.60
CA VAL A 6 -1.66 19.36 0.73
C VAL A 6 -1.92 18.67 -0.60
N GLU A 7 -2.46 17.47 -0.50
CA GLU A 7 -2.59 16.54 -1.61
C GLU A 7 -3.78 16.86 -2.52
N GLY A 8 -4.74 17.67 -2.08
CA GLY A 8 -5.90 18.04 -2.89
C GLY A 8 -6.84 19.03 -2.22
N GLU A 9 -7.75 19.59 -3.00
CA GLU A 9 -8.69 20.62 -2.57
C GLU A 9 -9.61 20.19 -1.41
N TYR A 10 -10.05 18.93 -1.39
CA TYR A 10 -10.84 18.38 -0.29
C TYR A 10 -10.08 18.46 1.04
N ARG A 11 -8.81 18.02 1.04
CA ARG A 11 -7.91 18.09 2.20
C ARG A 11 -7.62 19.53 2.59
N ARG A 12 -7.40 20.41 1.60
CA ARG A 12 -7.14 21.84 1.79
C ARG A 12 -8.27 22.52 2.55
N LYS A 13 -9.52 22.36 2.09
CA LYS A 13 -10.71 22.92 2.74
C LYS A 13 -10.86 22.44 4.18
N ARG A 14 -10.81 21.12 4.40
CA ARG A 14 -10.91 20.53 5.76
C ARG A 14 -9.85 21.06 6.72
N LEU A 15 -8.64 21.34 6.24
CA LEU A 15 -7.56 21.91 7.06
C LEU A 15 -7.74 23.40 7.29
N ALA A 16 -8.14 24.18 6.28
CA ALA A 16 -8.43 25.60 6.42
C ALA A 16 -9.58 25.85 7.41
N ASP A 17 -10.65 25.04 7.37
CA ASP A 17 -11.77 25.14 8.30
C ASP A 17 -11.35 24.87 9.75
N ARG A 18 -10.40 23.94 9.96
CA ARG A 18 -9.90 23.57 11.28
C ARG A 18 -8.83 24.52 11.81
N TYR A 19 -8.06 25.13 10.90
CA TYR A 19 -6.91 25.97 11.22
C TYR A 19 -6.93 27.24 10.34
N PRO A 20 -7.83 28.20 10.60
CA PRO A 20 -8.06 29.34 9.69
C PRO A 20 -6.83 30.22 9.45
N GLU A 21 -5.93 30.31 10.43
CA GLU A 21 -4.67 31.07 10.35
C GLU A 21 -3.56 30.33 9.58
N GLY A 22 -3.80 29.09 9.15
CA GLY A 22 -2.82 28.26 8.44
C GLY A 22 -2.78 28.57 6.95
N VAL A 23 -1.58 28.53 6.36
CA VAL A 23 -1.40 28.62 4.91
C VAL A 23 -1.36 27.21 4.33
N PHE A 24 -2.39 26.86 3.55
CA PHE A 24 -2.52 25.55 2.90
C PHE A 24 -2.51 25.70 1.38
N VAL A 25 -1.61 24.97 0.72
CA VAL A 25 -1.42 25.06 -0.73
C VAL A 25 -1.64 23.68 -1.34
N ASP A 26 -2.64 23.57 -2.22
CA ASP A 26 -2.88 22.35 -2.99
C ASP A 26 -1.82 22.20 -4.08
N VAL A 27 -1.02 21.15 -3.96
CA VAL A 27 0.04 20.82 -4.92
C VAL A 27 -0.18 19.47 -5.60
N GLY A 28 -1.11 18.65 -5.11
CA GLY A 28 -1.23 17.23 -5.50
C GLY A 28 -0.34 16.29 -4.68
N PHE A 29 -0.30 15.01 -5.06
CA PHE A 29 0.41 13.97 -4.31
C PHE A 29 1.79 13.63 -4.90
N CYS A 30 2.83 14.35 -4.44
CA CYS A 30 4.20 14.27 -4.98
C CYS A 30 4.87 12.89 -4.89
N LYS A 31 4.43 12.02 -3.97
CA LYS A 31 5.05 10.72 -3.77
C LYS A 31 4.93 9.82 -5.01
N LEU A 32 3.91 10.00 -5.85
CA LEU A 32 3.72 9.21 -7.08
C LEU A 32 4.33 9.85 -8.33
N ASP A 33 4.84 11.09 -8.25
CA ASP A 33 5.45 11.77 -9.40
C ASP A 33 6.50 10.91 -10.11
N PRO A 34 7.42 10.19 -9.43
CA PRO A 34 8.41 9.37 -10.12
C PRO A 34 7.80 8.26 -10.98
N ILE A 35 6.65 7.70 -10.59
CA ILE A 35 5.91 6.72 -11.40
C ILE A 35 5.24 7.42 -12.58
N LEU A 36 4.53 8.52 -12.32
CA LEU A 36 3.77 9.26 -13.34
C LEU A 36 4.66 9.88 -14.41
N ASN A 37 5.89 10.27 -14.06
CA ASN A 37 6.89 10.82 -14.95
C ASN A 37 7.78 9.76 -15.62
N GLY A 38 7.58 8.47 -15.30
CA GLY A 38 8.36 7.37 -15.86
C GLY A 38 9.79 7.24 -15.33
N GLU A 39 10.14 7.90 -14.22
CA GLU A 39 11.48 7.85 -13.60
C GLU A 39 11.81 6.47 -13.02
N VAL A 40 10.80 5.69 -12.65
CA VAL A 40 10.93 4.29 -12.20
C VAL A 40 10.60 3.28 -13.30
N SER A 41 10.55 3.71 -14.57
CA SER A 41 10.35 2.81 -15.70
C SER A 41 11.60 1.97 -16.02
N GLY A 42 11.43 0.89 -16.79
CA GLY A 42 12.54 0.07 -17.27
C GLY A 42 13.06 -1.01 -16.32
N LEU A 43 12.41 -1.19 -15.17
CA LEU A 43 12.67 -2.32 -14.26
C LEU A 43 12.33 -3.65 -14.93
N SER A 44 13.16 -4.66 -14.72
CA SER A 44 13.00 -6.03 -15.19
C SER A 44 12.89 -6.98 -13.99
N LEU A 45 11.82 -7.78 -13.95
CA LEU A 45 11.58 -8.72 -12.87
C LEU A 45 12.73 -9.71 -12.73
N SER A 46 13.23 -10.23 -13.85
CA SER A 46 14.36 -11.16 -13.87
C SER A 46 15.69 -10.55 -13.45
N LYS A 47 16.02 -9.36 -13.95
CA LYS A 47 17.32 -8.73 -13.66
C LYS A 47 17.38 -8.10 -12.27
N ASP A 48 16.33 -7.41 -11.86
CA ASP A 48 16.34 -6.61 -10.63
C ASP A 48 15.92 -7.42 -9.39
N TYR A 49 15.07 -8.44 -9.59
CA TYR A 49 14.45 -9.19 -8.48
C TYR A 49 14.64 -10.71 -8.57
N GLY A 50 15.26 -11.23 -9.64
CA GLY A 50 15.40 -12.69 -9.83
C GLY A 50 14.05 -13.40 -10.03
N LEU A 51 13.05 -12.66 -10.49
CA LEU A 51 11.68 -13.12 -10.72
C LEU A 51 11.44 -13.40 -12.21
N ARG A 52 10.25 -13.87 -12.57
CA ARG A 52 9.93 -14.25 -13.95
C ARG A 52 9.25 -13.14 -14.72
N ASP A 53 9.73 -12.78 -15.91
CA ASP A 53 9.10 -11.71 -16.70
C ASP A 53 7.75 -12.14 -17.35
N ASP A 54 7.42 -13.44 -17.35
CA ASP A 54 6.22 -14.01 -17.97
C ASP A 54 5.05 -14.27 -16.99
N LEU A 55 5.22 -13.96 -15.70
CA LEU A 55 4.20 -14.18 -14.67
C LEU A 55 3.68 -12.86 -14.09
N PRO A 56 2.37 -12.77 -13.79
CA PRO A 56 1.83 -11.63 -13.05
C PRO A 56 2.47 -11.52 -11.65
N THR A 57 2.61 -10.29 -11.17
CA THR A 57 3.32 -9.96 -9.93
C THR A 57 2.38 -9.47 -8.84
N ILE A 58 2.38 -10.19 -7.72
CA ILE A 58 1.74 -9.82 -6.47
C ILE A 58 2.72 -9.01 -5.63
N LEU A 59 2.35 -7.80 -5.23
CA LEU A 59 2.99 -7.11 -4.12
C LEU A 59 2.25 -7.45 -2.83
N TYR A 60 2.93 -8.05 -1.87
CA TYR A 60 2.43 -8.20 -0.51
C TYR A 60 3.10 -7.18 0.41
N ALA A 61 2.37 -6.13 0.80
CA ALA A 61 2.86 -5.05 1.66
C ALA A 61 2.10 -4.97 2.99
N PRO A 62 2.34 -5.89 3.95
CA PRO A 62 1.64 -5.90 5.22
C PRO A 62 2.11 -4.80 6.18
N THR A 63 1.22 -4.39 7.08
CA THR A 63 1.61 -3.58 8.24
C THR A 63 2.40 -4.42 9.25
N PHE A 64 3.08 -3.76 10.19
CA PHE A 64 3.74 -4.46 11.29
C PHE A 64 2.76 -4.93 12.37
N TYR A 65 1.71 -4.13 12.66
CA TYR A 65 0.68 -4.45 13.64
C TYR A 65 -0.53 -3.49 13.55
N PRO A 66 -1.77 -3.99 13.54
CA PRO A 66 -2.16 -5.41 13.43
C PRO A 66 -1.95 -5.94 12.02
N SER A 67 -1.41 -7.14 11.89
CA SER A 67 -0.87 -7.65 10.62
C SER A 67 -1.45 -9.01 10.24
N SER A 68 -1.59 -9.26 8.93
CA SER A 68 -1.95 -10.58 8.39
C SER A 68 -0.78 -11.56 8.31
N ILE A 69 0.50 -11.13 8.42
CA ILE A 69 1.70 -11.99 8.26
C ILE A 69 1.59 -13.32 9.02
N GLU A 70 1.22 -13.28 10.31
CA GLU A 70 1.16 -14.48 11.16
C GLU A 70 -0.10 -15.34 10.93
N ARG A 71 -0.93 -15.00 9.95
CA ARG A 71 -2.14 -15.74 9.56
C ARG A 71 -2.00 -16.45 8.22
N PHE A 72 -1.02 -16.06 7.40
CA PHE A 72 -0.66 -16.81 6.21
C PHE A 72 -0.06 -18.17 6.59
N PRO A 73 -0.42 -19.26 5.90
CA PRO A 73 0.28 -20.53 6.02
C PRO A 73 1.77 -20.38 5.71
N SER A 74 2.61 -21.16 6.38
CA SER A 74 4.06 -21.08 6.16
C SER A 74 4.52 -21.48 4.76
N LYS A 75 3.63 -22.09 3.97
CA LYS A 75 3.85 -22.55 2.59
C LYS A 75 3.05 -21.78 1.54
N TRP A 76 2.41 -20.67 1.91
CA TRP A 76 1.55 -19.91 0.99
C TRP A 76 2.21 -19.56 -0.35
N PRO A 77 3.53 -19.28 -0.48
CA PRO A 77 4.09 -18.97 -1.79
C PRO A 77 3.99 -20.15 -2.78
N SER A 78 4.02 -21.40 -2.28
CA SER A 78 3.78 -22.58 -3.13
C SER A 78 2.33 -22.75 -3.57
N GLU A 79 1.38 -22.09 -2.92
CA GLU A 79 -0.04 -22.09 -3.32
C GLU A 79 -0.30 -21.01 -4.39
N PHE A 80 0.70 -20.16 -4.68
CA PHE A 80 0.67 -19.05 -5.62
C PHE A 80 1.84 -19.16 -6.64
N GLN A 81 2.19 -20.37 -7.08
CA GLN A 81 3.31 -20.60 -8.02
C GLN A 81 3.12 -19.98 -9.40
N ASP A 82 1.87 -19.69 -9.79
CA ASP A 82 1.54 -19.00 -11.04
C ASP A 82 1.82 -17.49 -10.98
N TYR A 83 2.36 -16.99 -9.85
CA TYR A 83 2.63 -15.59 -9.59
C TYR A 83 4.07 -15.37 -9.13
N ASN A 84 4.63 -14.24 -9.54
CA ASN A 84 5.72 -13.62 -8.80
C ASN A 84 5.17 -12.98 -7.52
N ILE A 85 5.95 -13.01 -6.45
CA ILE A 85 5.58 -12.44 -5.16
C ILE A 85 6.70 -11.52 -4.68
N ILE A 86 6.42 -10.23 -4.60
CA ILE A 86 7.28 -9.26 -3.93
C ILE A 86 6.72 -9.04 -2.52
N ILE A 87 7.50 -9.35 -1.48
CA ILE A 87 7.10 -9.11 -0.10
C ILE A 87 7.84 -7.88 0.42
N LYS A 88 7.09 -6.80 0.70
CA LYS A 88 7.61 -5.57 1.28
C LYS A 88 7.04 -5.33 2.68
N PRO A 89 7.61 -5.95 3.72
CA PRO A 89 7.12 -5.76 5.08
C PRO A 89 7.57 -4.39 5.63
N HIS A 90 6.80 -3.86 6.58
CA HIS A 90 7.20 -2.65 7.30
C HIS A 90 8.54 -2.86 8.05
N TYR A 91 9.40 -1.84 8.09
CA TYR A 91 10.74 -1.90 8.72
C TYR A 91 10.74 -2.51 10.12
N PHE A 92 9.75 -2.17 10.94
CA PHE A 92 9.62 -2.76 12.29
C PHE A 92 9.47 -4.28 12.29
N SER A 93 8.78 -4.88 11.33
CA SER A 93 8.71 -6.34 11.18
C SER A 93 10.11 -6.92 11.03
N LEU A 94 11.00 -6.25 10.28
CA LEU A 94 12.39 -6.65 10.03
C LEU A 94 13.37 -6.31 11.16
N SER A 95 13.12 -5.30 11.99
CA SER A 95 14.11 -4.80 12.96
C SER A 95 13.76 -5.04 14.43
N LYS A 96 12.49 -4.95 14.83
CA LYS A 96 12.13 -4.97 16.27
C LYS A 96 12.06 -6.40 16.82
N LYS A 97 12.72 -6.65 17.95
CA LYS A 97 12.73 -7.97 18.64
C LYS A 97 11.32 -8.56 18.84
N THR A 98 10.33 -7.71 19.16
CA THR A 98 8.92 -8.09 19.35
C THR A 98 8.31 -8.81 18.14
N TYR A 99 8.75 -8.52 16.92
CA TYR A 99 8.23 -9.12 15.68
C TYR A 99 9.10 -10.27 15.13
N ARG A 100 9.88 -10.94 15.99
CA ARG A 100 10.72 -12.08 15.60
C ARG A 100 9.96 -13.17 14.84
N LYS A 101 8.71 -13.46 15.22
CA LYS A 101 7.87 -14.47 14.53
C LYS A 101 7.57 -14.09 13.08
N GLN A 102 7.29 -12.80 12.83
CA GLN A 102 7.11 -12.29 11.48
C GLN A 102 8.40 -12.47 10.66
N ARG A 103 9.58 -12.13 11.21
CA ARG A 103 10.85 -12.36 10.50
C ARG A 103 11.14 -13.80 10.16
N VAL A 104 10.84 -14.72 11.06
CA VAL A 104 11.02 -16.16 10.80
C VAL A 104 10.17 -16.60 9.61
N LEU A 105 8.92 -16.12 9.53
CA LEU A 105 8.04 -16.37 8.37
C LEU A 105 8.58 -15.71 7.09
N LEU A 106 8.95 -14.43 7.14
CA LEU A 106 9.50 -13.70 6.00
C LEU A 106 10.76 -14.38 5.44
N ASN A 107 11.72 -14.75 6.30
CA ASN A 107 12.94 -15.47 5.92
C ASN A 107 12.67 -16.90 5.41
N LYS A 108 11.53 -17.50 5.77
CA LYS A 108 11.10 -18.78 5.21
C LYS A 108 10.53 -18.58 3.82
N TRP A 109 9.68 -17.57 3.63
CA TRP A 109 9.07 -17.25 2.34
C TRP A 109 10.09 -16.78 1.31
N SER A 110 11.16 -16.09 1.73
CA SER A 110 12.24 -15.65 0.83
C SER A 110 13.07 -16.78 0.21
N LYS A 111 12.79 -18.05 0.54
CA LYS A 111 13.47 -19.22 -0.02
C LYS A 111 12.71 -19.86 -1.17
N TYR A 112 11.53 -19.35 -1.51
CA TYR A 112 10.76 -19.82 -2.66
C TYR A 112 11.21 -19.06 -3.90
N ASP A 113 11.35 -19.78 -5.02
CA ASP A 113 11.90 -19.23 -6.27
C ASP A 113 11.03 -18.12 -6.88
N ASN A 114 9.74 -18.09 -6.54
CA ASN A 114 8.80 -17.05 -6.98
C ASN A 114 8.69 -15.89 -5.98
N VAL A 115 9.58 -15.78 -4.98
CA VAL A 115 9.51 -14.74 -3.94
C VAL A 115 10.76 -13.86 -3.93
N TYR A 116 10.53 -12.56 -4.03
CA TYR A 116 11.49 -11.53 -3.64
C TYR A 116 11.10 -10.93 -2.29
N LEU A 117 11.95 -11.08 -1.28
CA LEU A 117 11.78 -10.38 0.01
C LEU A 117 12.59 -9.08 -0.03
N ALA A 118 11.88 -7.95 0.00
CA ALA A 118 12.51 -6.64 -0.01
C ALA A 118 13.39 -6.41 1.22
N LYS A 119 14.56 -5.84 0.98
CA LYS A 119 15.59 -5.54 1.96
C LYS A 119 15.34 -4.21 2.65
N THR A 120 16.21 -3.88 3.60
CA THR A 120 16.18 -2.60 4.32
C THR A 120 16.48 -1.42 3.41
N GLU A 121 17.30 -1.62 2.39
CA GLU A 121 17.72 -0.63 1.41
C GLU A 121 16.61 -0.31 0.41
N ASP A 122 15.68 -1.25 0.20
CA ASP A 122 14.51 -1.08 -0.68
C ASP A 122 13.42 -0.26 0.01
N TYR A 123 13.76 0.88 0.62
CA TYR A 123 12.84 1.64 1.48
C TYR A 123 11.62 2.18 0.72
N SER A 124 11.76 2.45 -0.58
CA SER A 124 10.68 2.95 -1.44
C SER A 124 9.79 1.81 -1.93
N LEU A 125 8.48 2.05 -1.91
CA LEU A 125 7.50 1.15 -2.53
C LEU A 125 7.35 1.38 -4.03
N LEU A 126 7.81 2.53 -4.56
CA LEU A 126 7.52 2.93 -5.94
C LEU A 126 8.04 1.95 -7.01
N PRO A 127 9.26 1.40 -6.91
CA PRO A 127 9.71 0.37 -7.84
C PRO A 127 8.81 -0.87 -7.83
N PHE A 128 8.38 -1.30 -6.63
CA PHE A 128 7.48 -2.44 -6.48
C PHE A 128 6.07 -2.13 -6.99
N PHE A 129 5.58 -0.91 -6.77
CA PHE A 129 4.30 -0.47 -7.34
C PHE A 129 4.31 -0.50 -8.86
N GLN A 130 5.43 -0.08 -9.47
CA GLN A 130 5.58 -0.07 -10.92
C GLN A 130 5.44 -1.47 -11.52
N VAL A 131 6.15 -2.45 -10.97
CA VAL A 131 6.24 -3.81 -11.53
C VAL A 131 5.15 -4.78 -11.06
N SER A 132 4.27 -4.37 -10.14
CA SER A 132 3.23 -5.25 -9.61
C SER A 132 1.87 -5.01 -10.27
N ASP A 133 1.11 -6.10 -10.44
CA ASP A 133 -0.22 -6.10 -11.05
C ASP A 133 -1.33 -6.01 -10.02
N VAL A 134 -1.10 -6.54 -8.82
CA VAL A 134 -2.05 -6.53 -7.70
C VAL A 134 -1.33 -6.35 -6.38
N LEU A 135 -1.94 -5.56 -5.50
CA LEU A 135 -1.48 -5.39 -4.12
C LEU A 135 -2.32 -6.25 -3.18
N ILE A 136 -1.67 -7.01 -2.31
CA ILE A 136 -2.25 -7.61 -1.11
C ILE A 136 -1.72 -6.82 0.10
N SER A 137 -2.60 -6.28 0.93
CA SER A 137 -2.19 -5.51 2.10
C SER A 137 -3.17 -5.65 3.27
N ASP A 138 -2.77 -5.12 4.43
CA ASP A 138 -3.68 -4.86 5.54
C ASP A 138 -4.17 -3.40 5.42
N ALA A 139 -4.72 -2.85 6.50
CA ALA A 139 -4.97 -1.41 6.67
C ALA A 139 -3.64 -0.60 6.67
N SER A 140 -3.06 -0.35 5.49
CA SER A 140 -1.80 0.39 5.30
C SER A 140 -1.97 1.56 4.34
N SER A 141 -1.12 2.59 4.45
CA SER A 141 -1.13 3.69 3.47
C SER A 141 -0.76 3.23 2.07
N SER A 142 0.03 2.15 1.95
CA SER A 142 0.40 1.55 0.66
C SER A 142 -0.81 1.10 -0.16
N LEU A 143 -1.90 0.70 0.52
CA LEU A 143 -3.16 0.34 -0.10
C LEU A 143 -3.73 1.50 -0.92
N PHE A 144 -3.78 2.68 -0.30
CA PHE A 144 -4.25 3.89 -0.96
C PHE A 144 -3.30 4.31 -2.08
N GLU A 145 -1.99 4.33 -1.81
CA GLU A 145 -0.99 4.72 -2.81
C GLU A 145 -1.01 3.84 -4.07
N PHE A 146 -1.25 2.54 -3.94
CA PHE A 146 -1.36 1.64 -5.09
C PHE A 146 -2.72 1.79 -5.79
N ALA A 147 -3.80 2.01 -5.05
CA ALA A 147 -5.12 2.30 -5.62
C ALA A 147 -5.13 3.61 -6.44
N LEU A 148 -4.32 4.61 -6.06
CA LEU A 148 -4.13 5.84 -6.84
C LEU A 148 -3.51 5.61 -8.22
N LEU A 149 -2.78 4.50 -8.41
CA LEU A 149 -2.28 4.06 -9.72
C LEU A 149 -3.36 3.31 -10.52
N ASN A 150 -4.60 3.30 -10.04
CA ASN A 150 -5.74 2.56 -10.57
C ASN A 150 -5.46 1.05 -10.75
N LYS A 151 -4.62 0.49 -9.87
CA LYS A 151 -4.31 -0.94 -9.86
C LYS A 151 -5.17 -1.69 -8.83
N PRO A 152 -5.50 -2.97 -9.08
CA PRO A 152 -6.28 -3.79 -8.15
C PRO A 152 -5.65 -3.93 -6.76
N VAL A 153 -6.47 -3.86 -5.72
CA VAL A 153 -6.04 -4.07 -4.33
C VAL A 153 -6.93 -5.09 -3.65
N VAL A 154 -6.30 -6.00 -2.91
CA VAL A 154 -6.93 -6.99 -2.05
C VAL A 154 -6.56 -6.69 -0.60
N TRP A 155 -7.58 -6.49 0.23
CA TRP A 155 -7.45 -6.19 1.65
C TRP A 155 -7.59 -7.47 2.48
N CYS A 156 -6.62 -7.74 3.35
CA CYS A 156 -6.67 -8.86 4.29
C CYS A 156 -7.37 -8.49 5.62
N ASP A 157 -8.56 -9.05 5.88
CA ASP A 157 -9.26 -8.84 7.16
C ASP A 157 -8.89 -9.86 8.24
N PHE A 158 -8.22 -10.95 7.84
CA PHE A 158 -7.74 -11.97 8.77
C PHE A 158 -6.44 -11.54 9.47
N LEU A 159 -6.57 -10.68 10.48
CA LEU A 159 -5.42 -10.15 11.23
C LEU A 159 -5.03 -10.99 12.45
N LYS A 160 -3.73 -10.96 12.81
CA LYS A 160 -3.26 -11.44 14.13
C LYS A 160 -3.41 -10.33 15.17
N LEU A 161 -4.52 -10.38 15.91
CA LEU A 161 -4.76 -9.49 17.04
C LEU A 161 -4.13 -10.02 18.35
N ARG A 162 -3.66 -9.13 19.22
CA ARG A 162 -3.27 -9.48 20.60
C ARG A 162 -4.52 -9.80 21.40
N TRP A 163 -4.38 -10.57 22.48
CA TRP A 163 -5.51 -11.00 23.32
C TRP A 163 -6.36 -9.83 23.84
N ASN A 164 -5.72 -8.73 24.22
CA ASN A 164 -6.38 -7.51 24.72
C ASN A 164 -7.11 -6.67 23.64
N TYR A 165 -7.14 -7.14 22.40
CA TYR A 165 -7.91 -6.56 21.30
C TYR A 165 -9.06 -7.47 20.84
N ARG A 166 -9.37 -8.52 21.60
CA ARG A 166 -10.41 -9.53 21.28
C ARG A 166 -11.51 -9.54 22.34
N GLY A 167 -12.65 -10.15 21.99
CA GLY A 167 -13.78 -10.35 22.90
C GLY A 167 -14.30 -9.05 23.51
N ILE A 168 -14.45 -9.02 24.83
CA ILE A 168 -14.92 -7.84 25.58
C ILE A 168 -13.99 -6.62 25.43
N PHE A 169 -12.72 -6.80 25.04
CA PHE A 169 -11.78 -5.70 24.80
C PHE A 169 -11.67 -5.28 23.34
N SER A 170 -12.53 -5.81 22.45
CA SER A 170 -12.54 -5.46 21.02
C SER A 170 -12.74 -3.96 20.77
N TYR A 171 -13.34 -3.22 21.70
CA TYR A 171 -13.46 -1.76 21.63
C TYR A 171 -12.09 -1.07 21.49
N LYS A 172 -11.02 -1.62 22.07
CA LYS A 172 -9.66 -1.07 21.96
C LYS A 172 -9.16 -1.14 20.52
N PHE A 173 -9.55 -2.18 19.79
CA PHE A 173 -9.19 -2.34 18.39
C PHE A 173 -10.01 -1.40 17.53
N LYS A 174 -11.33 -1.34 17.76
CA LYS A 174 -12.24 -0.40 17.07
C LYS A 174 -11.80 1.06 17.24
N ARG A 175 -11.32 1.45 18.43
CA ARG A 175 -10.76 2.80 18.68
C ARG A 175 -9.42 3.07 17.99
N ARG A 176 -8.67 2.02 17.65
CA ARG A 176 -7.36 2.13 17.00
C ARG A 176 -7.47 2.21 15.49
N MET A 177 -8.47 1.57 14.91
CA MET A 177 -8.78 1.75 13.48
C MET A 177 -9.38 3.14 13.30
N ASP A 178 -8.81 3.95 12.41
CA ASP A 178 -9.38 5.25 12.07
C ASP A 178 -10.82 5.09 11.58
N GLN A 179 -11.70 5.99 12.01
CA GLN A 179 -13.09 5.97 11.55
C GLN A 179 -13.20 6.28 10.05
N ASP A 180 -12.23 7.00 9.50
CA ASP A 180 -12.16 7.33 8.08
C ASP A 180 -11.84 6.06 7.22
N TYR A 181 -11.36 4.94 7.79
CA TYR A 181 -11.12 3.70 7.02
C TYR A 181 -12.37 3.12 6.38
N GLY A 182 -13.57 3.39 6.93
CA GLY A 182 -14.82 2.84 6.40
C GLY A 182 -15.12 3.29 4.97
N VAL A 183 -14.83 4.56 4.64
CA VAL A 183 -15.05 5.11 3.29
C VAL A 183 -14.01 4.56 2.32
N TYR A 184 -12.76 4.44 2.77
CA TYR A 184 -11.66 4.03 1.90
C TYR A 184 -11.48 2.52 1.80
N ALA A 185 -12.17 1.71 2.61
CA ALA A 185 -12.17 0.25 2.48
C ALA A 185 -12.69 -0.19 1.09
N ASN A 186 -13.62 0.57 0.51
CA ASN A 186 -14.26 0.24 -0.77
C ASN A 186 -13.32 0.31 -1.99
N VAL A 187 -12.08 0.83 -1.86
CA VAL A 187 -11.09 0.80 -2.97
C VAL A 187 -10.50 -0.60 -3.21
N ALA A 188 -10.75 -1.54 -2.30
CA ALA A 188 -10.17 -2.87 -2.32
C ALA A 188 -11.24 -3.95 -2.19
N VAL A 189 -10.98 -5.13 -2.77
CA VAL A 189 -11.77 -6.32 -2.49
C VAL A 189 -11.27 -6.96 -1.20
N HIS A 190 -12.18 -7.35 -0.33
CA HIS A 190 -11.86 -7.88 0.99
C HIS A 190 -11.72 -9.40 0.98
N ALA A 191 -10.56 -9.89 1.42
CA ALA A 191 -10.34 -11.28 1.77
C ALA A 191 -10.57 -11.44 3.29
N GLU A 192 -11.74 -11.96 3.64
CA GLU A 192 -12.11 -12.23 5.04
C GLU A 192 -11.27 -13.36 5.67
N LYS A 193 -10.88 -14.34 4.85
CA LYS A 193 -10.08 -15.50 5.25
C LYS A 193 -9.01 -15.77 4.20
N TYR A 194 -7.92 -16.39 4.64
CA TYR A 194 -6.82 -16.75 3.74
C TYR A 194 -7.25 -17.69 2.61
N GLN A 195 -8.19 -18.59 2.88
CA GLN A 195 -8.69 -19.56 1.89
C GLN A 195 -9.32 -18.92 0.66
N ASP A 196 -9.88 -17.72 0.82
CA ASP A 196 -10.53 -16.96 -0.25
C ASP A 196 -9.53 -16.07 -1.01
N LEU A 197 -8.33 -15.88 -0.46
CA LEU A 197 -7.36 -14.91 -0.99
C LEU A 197 -6.97 -15.21 -2.43
N LYS A 198 -6.68 -16.47 -2.76
CA LYS A 198 -6.22 -16.82 -4.10
C LYS A 198 -7.31 -16.59 -5.14
N SER A 199 -8.55 -17.02 -4.89
CA SER A 199 -9.65 -16.82 -5.84
C SER A 199 -9.96 -15.33 -6.03
N ILE A 200 -9.85 -14.51 -4.98
CA ILE A 200 -9.99 -13.05 -5.08
C ILE A 200 -8.88 -12.44 -5.94
N VAL A 201 -7.62 -12.83 -5.71
CA VAL A 201 -6.48 -12.38 -6.53
C VAL A 201 -6.67 -12.77 -8.01
N ASP A 202 -7.00 -14.03 -8.26
CA ASP A 202 -7.26 -14.55 -9.62
C ASP A 202 -8.39 -13.73 -10.29
N SER A 203 -9.46 -13.40 -9.55
CA SER A 203 -10.59 -12.59 -10.05
C SER A 203 -10.20 -11.15 -10.34
N GLN A 204 -9.43 -10.51 -9.45
CA GLN A 204 -8.99 -9.12 -9.59
C GLN A 204 -8.00 -8.95 -10.75
N LEU A 205 -7.13 -9.93 -11.00
CA LEU A 205 -6.24 -9.91 -12.16
C LEU A 205 -7.00 -10.17 -13.47
N LYS A 206 -8.05 -10.98 -13.44
CA LYS A 206 -8.93 -11.19 -14.59
C LYS A 206 -9.82 -9.98 -14.89
N ASN A 207 -10.25 -9.26 -13.86
CA ASN A 207 -11.17 -8.12 -13.94
C ASN A 207 -10.60 -6.88 -13.24
N PRO A 208 -9.44 -6.33 -13.70
CA PRO A 208 -8.75 -5.27 -12.96
C PRO A 208 -9.55 -3.98 -12.82
N LYS A 209 -10.57 -3.78 -13.68
CA LYS A 209 -11.45 -2.61 -13.68
C LYS A 209 -12.66 -2.71 -12.76
N GLU A 210 -12.86 -3.82 -12.04
CA GLU A 210 -14.05 -4.04 -11.20
C GLU A 210 -14.33 -2.89 -10.23
N LEU A 211 -13.29 -2.34 -9.60
CA LEU A 211 -13.38 -1.19 -8.68
C LEU A 211 -12.78 0.11 -9.25
N GLU A 212 -12.58 0.21 -10.57
CA GLU A 212 -11.94 1.38 -11.21
C GLU A 212 -12.68 2.68 -10.90
N ALA A 213 -14.01 2.71 -11.04
CA ALA A 213 -14.81 3.90 -10.75
C ALA A 213 -14.62 4.40 -9.31
N ILE A 214 -14.60 3.47 -8.34
CA ILE A 214 -14.41 3.79 -6.92
C ILE A 214 -12.97 4.29 -6.66
N ARG A 215 -11.97 3.65 -7.27
CA ARG A 215 -10.57 4.08 -7.15
C ARG A 215 -10.35 5.48 -7.72
N LEU A 216 -10.95 5.80 -8.86
CA LEU A 216 -10.85 7.13 -9.48
C LEU A 216 -11.54 8.21 -8.63
N GLU A 217 -12.74 7.93 -8.11
CA GLU A 217 -13.46 8.85 -7.22
C GLU A 217 -12.65 9.14 -5.94
N LEU A 218 -12.12 8.09 -5.30
CA LEU A 218 -11.35 8.24 -4.07
C LEU A 218 -9.95 8.82 -4.32
N ALA A 219 -9.38 8.63 -5.50
CA ALA A 219 -8.11 9.24 -5.87
C ALA A 219 -8.19 10.76 -5.88
N GLU A 220 -9.26 11.33 -6.43
CA GLU A 220 -9.48 12.77 -6.42
C GLU A 220 -9.62 13.32 -4.98
N GLN A 221 -10.33 12.60 -4.12
CA GLN A 221 -10.51 13.01 -2.71
C GLN A 221 -9.22 12.93 -1.89
N LEU A 222 -8.40 11.88 -2.12
CA LEU A 222 -7.22 11.58 -1.32
C LEU A 222 -5.94 12.26 -1.83
N ALA A 223 -5.79 12.37 -3.15
CA ALA A 223 -4.54 12.73 -3.81
C ALA A 223 -4.69 13.87 -4.83
N GLY A 224 -5.90 14.41 -5.00
CA GLY A 224 -6.17 15.56 -5.86
C GLY A 224 -5.59 15.35 -7.26
N LYS A 225 -4.70 16.24 -7.67
CA LYS A 225 -4.02 16.17 -8.97
C LYS A 225 -2.93 15.09 -8.95
N THR A 226 -3.08 14.09 -9.83
CA THR A 226 -2.10 13.01 -10.04
C THR A 226 -1.48 13.13 -11.44
N ASP A 227 -0.89 14.28 -11.75
CA ASP A 227 -0.33 14.61 -13.08
C ASP A 227 1.20 14.61 -13.14
N GLY A 228 1.88 14.16 -12.07
CA GLY A 228 3.34 14.10 -12.00
C GLY A 228 4.04 15.43 -11.76
N LEU A 229 3.28 16.51 -11.54
CA LEU A 229 3.80 17.88 -11.40
C LEU A 229 3.78 18.40 -9.96
N ALA A 230 3.41 17.59 -8.97
CA ALA A 230 3.24 18.06 -7.60
C ALA A 230 4.56 18.53 -6.97
N SER A 231 5.65 17.80 -7.18
CA SER A 231 6.99 18.18 -6.75
C SER A 231 7.46 19.49 -7.40
N LYS A 232 7.15 19.68 -8.69
CA LYS A 232 7.44 20.92 -9.40
C LYS A 232 6.70 22.11 -8.79
N ARG A 233 5.39 21.97 -8.51
CA ARG A 233 4.58 23.00 -7.84
C ARG A 233 5.12 23.37 -6.46
N ILE A 234 5.57 22.39 -5.69
CA ILE A 234 6.21 22.62 -4.38
C ILE A 234 7.45 23.51 -4.55
N VAL A 235 8.35 23.15 -5.48
CA VAL A 235 9.57 23.92 -5.74
C VAL A 235 9.24 25.33 -6.22
N GLU A 236 8.33 25.49 -7.18
CA GLU A 236 7.88 26.79 -7.70
C GLU A 236 7.29 27.67 -6.59
N TYR A 237 6.45 27.12 -5.71
CA TYR A 237 5.90 27.87 -4.59
C TYR A 237 7.02 28.36 -3.67
N LEU A 238 7.95 27.49 -3.30
CA LEU A 238 9.05 27.85 -2.41
C LEU A 238 9.95 28.91 -3.03
N THR A 239 10.31 28.81 -4.31
CA THR A 239 11.19 29.80 -4.96
C THR A 239 10.54 31.17 -5.16
N GLN A 240 9.21 31.23 -5.29
CA GLN A 240 8.46 32.48 -5.45
C GLN A 240 8.12 33.17 -4.12
N ASN A 241 8.16 32.43 -3.00
CA ASN A 241 7.73 32.91 -1.68
C ASN A 241 8.84 32.84 -0.61
N MET A 242 10.08 32.58 -1.03
CA MET A 242 11.29 32.73 -0.23
C MET A 242 11.89 34.12 -0.36
#